data_AF-A0AA39G0C1-F1
#
_entry.id   AF-A0AA39G0C1-F1
#
_cell.length_a   1.000
_cell.length_b   1.000
_cell.length_c   1.000
_cell.angle_alpha   90.00
_cell.angle_beta   90.00
_cell.angle_gamma   90.00
#
_symmetry.space_group_name_H-M   'P 1'
#
loop_
_entity.id
_entity.type
_entity.pdbx_description
1 polymer ?
#
loop_
_entity_poly.entity_id
_entity_poly.type
_entity_poly.pdbx_seq_one_letter_code
_entity_poly.pdbx_strand_id
1 'polypeptide(L)'
;MCESSGCSGTNRIVSSMTVSRAMRSGIQVIIVLLAICSLNSSQPLMQSRQSYKGLRGLLPNPQSYAKGFNRVVYYHDQAVAVIDINKNNEMQNCDIIEVYEPNEAMEVLTNLSIISRPTEISFSQMTSLMLRCEVLDAMQPSYTKEKDTPNGALERANLFSTHALNLFAGIAPGTKWCGTGDVAENYHDLGIDAEVDRCCRTHDLCPVKIRSHRSRYNLTNYSLYSK
;
A
#
# COMPACT_ATOMS: atom_id res chain seq x y z
N MET A 1 16.15 9.39 2.25
CA MET A 1 15.21 8.46 1.57
C MET A 1 15.26 7.14 2.29
N CYS A 2 14.12 6.47 2.50
CA CYS A 2 14.13 5.09 2.98
C CYS A 2 14.64 4.20 1.85
N GLU A 3 15.90 3.76 1.93
CA GLU A 3 16.37 2.72 1.03
C GLU A 3 15.81 1.37 1.53
N SER A 4 15.35 0.50 0.62
CA SER A 4 14.94 -0.87 0.92
C SER A 4 16.16 -1.75 1.29
N SER A 5 17.02 -1.26 2.19
CA SER A 5 18.24 -1.91 2.66
C SER A 5 17.86 -3.14 3.49
N GLY A 6 17.81 -4.30 2.85
CA GLY A 6 17.38 -5.58 3.42
C GLY A 6 16.76 -6.52 2.40
N CYS A 7 16.29 -5.99 1.28
CA CYS A 7 15.64 -6.75 0.21
C CYS A 7 16.63 -7.15 -0.88
N SER A 8 17.68 -7.89 -0.51
CA SER A 8 18.60 -8.49 -1.50
C SER A 8 18.23 -9.95 -1.72
N GLY A 9 17.18 -10.18 -2.50
CA GLY A 9 16.81 -11.51 -2.95
C GLY A 9 17.75 -11.99 -4.05
N THR A 10 18.66 -12.90 -3.73
CA THR A 10 19.32 -13.74 -4.72
C THR A 10 18.29 -14.69 -5.34
N ASN A 11 17.80 -14.39 -6.55
CA ASN A 11 17.70 -15.39 -7.62
C ASN A 11 17.28 -14.77 -8.97
N ARG A 12 18.10 -15.07 -9.98
CA ARG A 12 17.84 -14.89 -11.42
C ARG A 12 16.48 -15.50 -11.79
N ILE A 13 15.61 -14.76 -12.46
CA ILE A 13 15.09 -15.04 -13.82
C ILE A 13 14.55 -13.72 -14.40
N VAL A 14 15.39 -12.97 -15.11
CA VAL A 14 14.88 -12.02 -16.12
C VAL A 14 14.99 -12.76 -17.45
N SER A 15 13.92 -13.46 -17.85
CA SER A 15 13.82 -13.94 -19.22
C SER A 15 13.50 -12.72 -20.09
N SER A 16 14.48 -12.36 -20.91
CA SER A 16 14.37 -11.42 -22.01
C SER A 16 13.18 -11.81 -22.91
N MET A 17 12.10 -11.03 -22.88
CA MET A 17 11.11 -11.05 -23.95
C MET A 17 11.65 -10.17 -25.08
N THR A 18 12.25 -10.81 -26.08
CA THR A 18 12.54 -10.19 -27.37
C THR A 18 11.22 -9.98 -28.12
N VAL A 19 10.82 -8.72 -28.29
CA VAL A 19 9.70 -8.34 -29.17
C VAL A 19 10.15 -8.58 -30.61
N SER A 20 9.67 -9.66 -31.22
CA SER A 20 9.92 -9.94 -32.63
C SER A 20 9.08 -9.00 -33.51
N ARG A 21 9.76 -8.26 -34.37
CA ARG A 21 9.21 -7.24 -35.28
C ARG A 21 8.63 -7.96 -36.51
N ALA A 22 7.31 -8.02 -36.62
CA ALA A 22 6.65 -8.45 -37.86
C ALA A 22 6.17 -7.23 -38.66
N MET A 23 6.90 -6.89 -39.73
CA MET A 23 6.44 -6.02 -40.82
C MET A 23 5.51 -6.80 -41.75
N ARG A 24 4.34 -6.22 -42.06
CA ARG A 24 3.52 -6.39 -43.29
C ARG A 24 2.39 -5.37 -43.20
N SER A 25 2.53 -4.20 -43.82
CA SER A 25 2.14 -3.86 -45.21
C SER A 25 0.63 -3.87 -45.47
N GLY A 26 0.05 -2.66 -45.50
CA GLY A 26 -1.00 -2.22 -46.42
C GLY A 26 -2.44 -2.66 -46.14
N ILE A 27 -3.28 -1.70 -45.73
CA ILE A 27 -4.50 -1.26 -46.45
C ILE A 27 -5.07 -0.04 -45.70
N GLN A 28 -5.22 1.08 -46.43
CA GLN A 28 -5.89 2.30 -45.96
C GLN A 28 -7.40 2.10 -45.91
N VAL A 29 -8.06 2.46 -44.81
CA VAL A 29 -9.49 2.82 -44.81
C VAL A 29 -9.75 3.95 -43.78
N ILE A 30 -9.83 5.16 -44.32
CA ILE A 30 -10.78 6.25 -44.05
C ILE A 30 -11.07 6.64 -42.58
N ILE A 31 -10.64 7.86 -42.25
CA ILE A 31 -11.05 8.68 -41.10
C ILE A 31 -12.52 9.12 -41.29
N VAL A 32 -13.37 8.90 -40.28
CA VAL A 32 -14.56 9.72 -40.04
C VAL A 32 -14.65 10.01 -38.54
N LEU A 33 -14.31 11.25 -38.17
CA LEU A 33 -14.69 11.89 -36.92
C LEU A 33 -16.13 12.40 -37.07
N LEU A 34 -17.05 12.02 -36.18
CA LEU A 34 -18.07 12.95 -35.67
C LEU A 34 -18.49 12.56 -34.25
N ALA A 35 -18.16 13.45 -33.33
CA ALA A 35 -18.68 13.52 -31.98
C ALA A 35 -20.11 14.06 -31.99
N ILE A 36 -21.07 13.31 -31.46
CA ILE A 36 -22.15 13.87 -30.61
C ILE A 36 -22.55 12.76 -29.62
N CYS A 37 -22.15 12.89 -28.35
CA CYS A 37 -22.92 12.30 -27.25
C CYS A 37 -23.29 13.45 -26.32
N SER A 38 -24.57 13.77 -26.37
CA SER A 38 -25.25 14.76 -25.57
C SER A 38 -24.94 14.55 -24.09
N LEU A 39 -24.58 15.65 -23.43
CA LEU A 39 -24.40 15.74 -21.99
C LEU A 39 -25.64 15.22 -21.26
N ASN A 40 -25.51 14.02 -20.70
CA ASN A 40 -26.25 13.57 -19.52
C ASN A 40 -25.33 12.62 -18.75
N SER A 41 -24.22 13.18 -18.25
CA SER A 41 -23.44 12.52 -17.20
C SER A 41 -24.10 12.90 -15.88
N SER A 42 -25.16 12.18 -15.52
CA SER A 42 -25.47 11.96 -14.12
C SER A 42 -24.24 11.26 -13.56
N GLN A 43 -23.34 12.04 -12.95
CA GLN A 43 -22.18 11.50 -12.25
C GLN A 43 -22.71 10.41 -11.31
N PRO A 44 -22.28 9.15 -11.42
CA PRO A 44 -22.50 8.24 -10.31
C PRO A 44 -21.79 8.88 -9.13
N LEU A 45 -22.53 9.13 -8.04
CA LEU A 45 -21.94 9.52 -6.76
C LEU A 45 -20.73 8.61 -6.56
N MET A 46 -19.53 9.18 -6.71
CA MET A 46 -18.30 8.53 -6.32
C MET A 46 -18.50 8.23 -4.85
N GLN A 47 -18.75 6.94 -4.58
CA GLN A 47 -18.89 6.41 -3.24
C GLN A 47 -17.78 7.01 -2.41
N SER A 48 -18.18 7.67 -1.33
CA SER A 48 -17.32 8.04 -0.22
C SER A 48 -16.44 6.83 0.10
N ARG A 49 -15.24 6.79 -0.48
CA ARG A 49 -14.18 5.90 -0.04
C ARG A 49 -13.91 6.40 1.37
N GLN A 50 -14.20 5.60 2.38
CA GLN A 50 -13.74 5.87 3.75
C GLN A 50 -12.27 6.29 3.66
N SER A 51 -11.99 7.56 3.98
CA SER A 51 -10.97 8.38 3.30
C SER A 51 -9.50 8.07 3.62
N TYR A 52 -9.21 6.98 4.34
CA TYR A 52 -7.88 6.71 4.87
C TYR A 52 -7.50 5.24 4.68
N LYS A 53 -6.51 5.01 3.81
CA LYS A 53 -5.86 3.71 3.64
C LYS A 53 -5.25 3.27 4.99
N GLY A 54 -5.61 2.09 5.49
CA GLY A 54 -5.16 1.60 6.81
C GLY A 54 -6.02 2.00 8.02
N LEU A 55 -7.06 2.85 7.88
CA LEU A 55 -7.97 3.17 9.00
C LEU A 55 -9.12 2.15 9.16
N ARG A 56 -9.40 1.34 8.12
CA ARG A 56 -10.30 0.18 8.17
C ARG A 56 -9.69 -0.93 9.03
N GLY A 57 -9.78 -0.77 10.35
CA GLY A 57 -9.17 -1.66 11.35
C GLY A 57 -8.82 -0.95 12.66
N LEU A 58 -8.76 0.38 12.63
CA LEU A 58 -8.38 1.21 13.79
C LEU A 58 -9.56 1.77 14.58
N LEU A 59 -10.80 1.42 14.20
CA LEU A 59 -11.93 1.57 15.11
C LEU A 59 -11.57 0.86 16.42
N PRO A 60 -11.76 1.49 17.59
CA PRO A 60 -11.43 0.86 18.86
C PRO A 60 -12.19 -0.46 18.93
N ASN A 61 -11.48 -1.59 18.78
CA ASN A 61 -12.07 -2.88 19.06
C ASN A 61 -12.27 -2.89 20.59
N PRO A 62 -13.51 -2.97 21.10
CA PRO A 62 -13.77 -3.02 22.54
C PRO A 62 -13.02 -4.17 23.22
N GLN A 63 -12.62 -5.20 22.45
CA GLN A 63 -11.82 -6.33 22.93
C GLN A 63 -10.36 -5.96 23.22
N SER A 64 -9.77 -4.94 22.57
CA SER A 64 -8.39 -4.51 22.83
C SER A 64 -8.26 -3.89 24.22
N TYR A 65 -9.25 -3.07 24.61
CA TYR A 65 -9.30 -2.44 25.93
C TYR A 65 -9.63 -3.46 27.03
N ALA A 66 -10.49 -4.44 26.73
CA ALA A 66 -10.82 -5.54 27.63
C ALA A 66 -9.63 -6.48 27.94
N LYS A 67 -8.62 -6.54 27.05
CA LYS A 67 -7.39 -7.32 27.22
C LYS A 67 -6.27 -6.57 27.95
N GLY A 68 -6.47 -5.30 28.33
CA GLY A 68 -5.50 -4.51 29.08
C GLY A 68 -4.30 -4.02 28.27
N PHE A 69 -4.50 -3.76 26.98
CA PHE A 69 -3.50 -3.11 26.12
C PHE A 69 -3.61 -1.60 26.17
N ASN A 70 -2.47 -0.92 26.12
CA ASN A 70 -2.35 0.52 26.00
C ASN A 70 -2.05 0.88 24.55
N ARG A 71 -2.93 1.67 23.93
CA ARG A 71 -2.73 2.18 22.57
C ARG A 71 -1.90 3.45 22.57
N VAL A 72 -0.84 3.47 21.78
CA VAL A 72 0.06 4.62 21.62
C VAL A 72 0.12 5.00 20.14
N VAL A 73 0.14 6.31 19.89
CA VAL A 73 0.15 6.87 18.55
C VAL A 73 1.40 7.71 18.38
N TYR A 74 2.23 7.35 17.41
CA TYR A 74 3.39 8.13 17.01
C TYR A 74 3.22 8.63 15.59
N TYR A 75 3.81 9.76 15.26
CA TYR A 75 3.82 10.23 13.88
C TYR A 75 5.15 10.90 13.52
N HIS A 76 5.47 10.86 12.24
CA HIS A 76 6.57 11.60 11.66
C HIS A 76 6.22 11.90 10.20
N ASP A 77 6.03 13.19 9.90
CA ASP A 77 5.77 13.70 8.56
C ASP A 77 4.61 12.96 7.84
N GLN A 78 4.89 12.03 6.92
CA GLN A 78 3.86 11.30 6.15
C GLN A 78 3.45 9.95 6.73
N ALA A 79 3.95 9.58 7.92
CA ALA A 79 3.64 8.29 8.55
C ALA A 79 3.04 8.47 9.95
N VAL A 80 1.97 7.73 10.23
CA VAL A 80 1.36 7.59 11.55
C VAL A 80 1.43 6.12 11.97
N ALA A 81 2.07 5.83 13.09
CA ALA A 81 2.14 4.51 13.69
C ALA A 81 1.15 4.40 14.84
N VAL A 82 0.29 3.38 14.79
CA VAL A 82 -0.65 3.04 15.86
C VAL A 82 -0.27 1.69 16.44
N ILE A 83 0.06 1.67 17.72
CA ILE A 83 0.66 0.52 18.38
C ILE A 83 -0.13 0.15 19.61
N ASP A 84 -0.36 -1.14 19.80
CA ASP A 84 -0.91 -1.69 21.04
C ASP A 84 0.20 -2.36 21.85
N ILE A 85 0.38 -1.88 23.08
CA ILE A 85 1.42 -2.34 24.02
C ILE A 85 0.74 -3.04 25.20
N ASN A 86 1.28 -4.17 25.64
CA ASN A 86 0.80 -4.84 26.85
C ASN A 86 1.36 -4.23 28.14
N LYS A 87 0.96 -4.76 29.30
CA LYS A 87 1.43 -4.30 30.62
C LYS A 87 2.93 -4.50 30.86
N ASN A 88 3.58 -5.35 30.07
CA ASN A 88 5.02 -5.63 30.15
C ASN A 88 5.84 -4.71 29.20
N ASN A 89 5.20 -3.70 28.60
CA ASN A 89 5.80 -2.84 27.58
C ASN A 89 6.21 -3.57 26.29
N GLU A 90 5.56 -4.70 25.98
CA GLU A 90 5.80 -5.43 24.74
C GLU A 90 4.78 -5.01 23.69
N MET A 91 5.28 -4.77 22.47
CA MET A 91 4.45 -4.48 21.31
C MET A 91 3.68 -5.75 20.91
N GLN A 92 2.37 -5.64 20.76
CA GLN A 92 1.49 -6.77 20.38
C GLN A 92 0.86 -6.56 19.00
N ASN A 93 0.57 -5.32 18.64
CA ASN A 93 0.07 -4.94 17.33
C ASN A 93 0.75 -3.65 16.85
N CYS A 94 0.97 -3.54 15.54
CA CYS A 94 1.49 -2.32 14.93
C CYS A 94 0.90 -2.10 13.54
N ASP A 95 0.20 -0.98 13.39
CA ASP A 95 -0.33 -0.50 12.12
C ASP A 95 0.43 0.78 11.71
N ILE A 96 0.88 0.83 10.46
CA ILE A 96 1.47 2.05 9.88
C ILE A 96 0.51 2.61 8.81
N ILE A 97 0.14 3.86 8.97
CA ILE A 97 -0.78 4.61 8.11
C ILE A 97 0.03 5.64 7.33
N GLU A 98 -0.15 5.67 6.01
CA GLU A 98 0.37 6.74 5.16
C GLU A 98 -0.59 7.94 5.18
N VAL A 99 -0.08 9.12 5.48
CA VAL A 99 -0.80 10.40 5.45
C VAL A 99 -0.04 11.38 4.54
N TYR A 100 -0.20 11.19 3.23
CA TYR A 100 0.58 11.98 2.27
C TYR A 100 0.14 13.44 2.23
N GLU A 101 -1.17 13.69 2.21
CA GLU A 101 -1.71 15.06 2.17
C GLU A 101 -1.83 15.66 3.59
N PRO A 102 -1.50 16.95 3.80
CA PRO A 102 -1.58 17.57 5.12
C PRO A 102 -2.97 17.48 5.78
N ASN A 103 -4.03 17.57 4.98
CA ASN A 103 -5.41 17.45 5.46
C ASN A 103 -5.72 16.05 5.97
N GLU A 104 -5.20 15.01 5.30
CA GLU A 104 -5.35 13.62 5.73
C GLU A 104 -4.64 13.40 7.07
N ALA A 105 -3.42 13.94 7.21
CA ALA A 105 -2.66 13.87 8.45
C ALA A 105 -3.43 14.51 9.62
N MET A 106 -3.97 15.71 9.42
CA MET A 106 -4.75 16.40 10.46
C MET A 106 -5.99 15.61 10.87
N GLU A 107 -6.74 15.04 9.93
CA GLU A 107 -7.94 14.27 10.26
C GLU A 107 -7.60 12.99 11.03
N VAL A 108 -6.61 12.23 10.56
CA VAL A 108 -6.16 11.00 11.24
C VAL A 108 -5.68 11.29 12.66
N LEU A 109 -4.84 12.31 12.83
CA LEU A 109 -4.31 12.68 14.14
C LEU A 109 -5.42 13.18 15.09
N THR A 110 -6.39 13.93 14.57
CA THR A 110 -7.55 14.42 15.35
C THR A 110 -8.40 13.24 15.84
N ASN A 111 -8.73 12.30 14.96
CA ASN A 111 -9.52 11.12 15.33
C ASN A 111 -8.80 10.23 16.37
N LEU A 112 -7.49 10.06 16.21
CA LEU A 112 -6.68 9.25 17.12
C LEU A 112 -6.49 9.92 18.48
N SER A 113 -6.50 11.26 18.54
CA SER A 113 -6.36 12.02 19.80
C SER A 113 -7.43 11.72 20.85
N ILE A 114 -8.59 11.20 20.42
CA ILE A 114 -9.67 10.74 21.30
C ILE A 114 -9.23 9.53 22.13
N ILE A 115 -8.39 8.66 21.57
CA ILE A 115 -7.95 7.41 22.20
C ILE A 115 -6.60 7.59 22.89
N SER A 116 -5.66 8.28 22.24
CA SER A 116 -4.30 8.45 22.73
C SER A 116 -3.68 9.71 22.13
N ARG A 117 -2.91 10.47 22.92
CA ARG A 117 -2.27 11.69 22.45
C ARG A 117 -1.20 11.35 21.40
N PRO A 118 -1.34 11.79 20.12
CA PRO A 118 -0.33 11.56 19.11
C PRO A 118 0.97 12.28 19.47
N THR A 119 2.09 11.56 19.38
CA THR A 119 3.41 12.08 19.73
C THR A 119 4.29 12.12 18.49
N GLU A 120 4.83 13.29 18.18
CA GLU A 120 5.82 13.43 17.11
C GLU A 120 7.14 12.79 17.55
N ILE A 121 7.75 12.01 16.67
CA ILE A 121 9.08 11.41 16.88
C ILE A 121 9.99 11.78 15.71
N SER A 122 11.30 11.63 15.91
CA SER A 122 12.28 11.87 14.84
C SER A 122 12.23 10.81 13.74
N PHE A 123 12.80 11.14 12.57
CA PHE A 123 12.91 10.21 11.45
C PHE A 123 13.58 8.89 11.83
N SER A 124 14.67 8.93 12.59
CA SER A 124 15.41 7.74 13.03
C SER A 124 14.60 6.88 14.00
N GLN A 125 13.81 7.51 14.88
CA GLN A 125 12.90 6.80 15.78
C GLN A 125 11.75 6.14 15.01
N MET A 126 11.14 6.85 14.04
CA MET A 126 10.05 6.29 13.24
C MET A 126 10.53 5.13 12.37
N THR A 127 11.66 5.27 11.69
CA THR A 127 12.22 4.17 10.89
C THR A 127 12.62 2.97 11.75
N SER A 128 13.19 3.20 12.94
CA SER A 128 13.46 2.13 13.91
C SER A 128 12.19 1.45 14.41
N LEU A 129 11.11 2.21 14.57
CA LEU A 129 9.81 1.70 14.98
C LEU A 129 9.19 0.82 13.87
N MET A 130 9.19 1.31 12.63
CA MET A 130 8.72 0.56 11.46
C MET A 130 9.48 -0.76 11.28
N LEU A 131 10.80 -0.77 11.50
CA LEU A 131 11.60 -2.00 11.46
C LEU A 131 11.13 -3.03 12.51
N ARG A 132 10.77 -2.59 13.71
CA ARG A 132 10.22 -3.48 14.75
C ARG A 132 8.82 -3.98 14.39
N CYS A 133 8.00 -3.14 13.77
CA CYS A 133 6.69 -3.54 13.27
C CYS A 133 6.80 -4.61 12.18
N GLU A 134 7.81 -4.53 11.31
CA GLU A 134 8.09 -5.57 10.30
C GLU A 134 8.42 -6.92 10.96
N VAL A 135 9.30 -6.90 11.97
CA VAL A 135 9.66 -8.12 12.73
C VAL A 135 8.43 -8.73 13.40
N LEU A 136 7.58 -7.90 14.01
CA LEU A 136 6.35 -8.35 14.66
C LEU A 136 5.35 -8.96 13.66
N ASP A 137 5.19 -8.32 12.50
CA ASP A 137 4.29 -8.77 11.44
C ASP A 137 4.79 -10.06 10.75
N ALA A 138 6.11 -10.29 10.70
CA ALA A 138 6.69 -11.54 10.22
C ALA A 138 6.51 -12.70 11.21
N MET A 139 6.35 -12.42 12.51
CA MET A 139 6.15 -13.43 13.56
C MET A 139 4.69 -13.86 13.73
N GLN A 140 3.72 -13.15 13.15
CA GLN A 140 2.31 -13.53 13.30
C GLN A 140 1.98 -14.82 12.52
N PRO A 141 1.50 -15.88 13.19
CA PRO A 141 1.17 -17.16 12.55
C PRO A 141 -0.09 -17.12 11.66
N SER A 142 -0.71 -15.96 11.51
CA SER A 142 -2.00 -15.75 10.82
C SER A 142 -1.88 -15.27 9.37
N TYR A 143 -0.73 -15.45 8.71
CA TYR A 143 -0.61 -15.35 7.25
C TYR A 143 0.01 -16.62 6.65
N THR A 144 -0.44 -17.79 7.07
CA THR A 144 -0.69 -18.82 6.05
C THR A 144 -2.09 -18.56 5.53
N LYS A 145 -2.24 -17.65 4.55
CA LYS A 145 -3.28 -17.96 3.55
C LYS A 145 -2.88 -19.34 3.06
N GLU A 146 -3.73 -20.32 3.32
CA GLU A 146 -3.59 -21.62 2.70
C GLU A 146 -3.23 -21.37 1.24
N LYS A 147 -2.26 -22.15 0.78
CA LYS A 147 -1.99 -22.31 -0.64
C LYS A 147 -3.28 -22.90 -1.22
N ASP A 148 -4.32 -22.09 -1.36
CA ASP A 148 -5.58 -22.45 -1.97
C ASP A 148 -5.25 -22.64 -3.43
N THR A 149 -4.77 -23.84 -3.73
CA THR A 149 -4.82 -24.40 -5.06
C THR A 149 -6.27 -24.22 -5.48
N PRO A 150 -6.57 -23.38 -6.48
CA PRO A 150 -7.94 -23.07 -6.82
C PRO A 150 -8.64 -24.38 -7.17
N ASN A 151 -9.63 -24.74 -6.35
CA ASN A 151 -10.31 -26.04 -6.42
C ASN A 151 -11.39 -26.06 -7.51
N GLY A 152 -11.40 -25.06 -8.42
CA GLY A 152 -12.31 -24.96 -9.53
C GLY A 152 -11.79 -24.13 -10.70
N ALA A 153 -12.32 -24.38 -11.90
CA ALA A 153 -11.98 -23.64 -13.11
C ALA A 153 -12.39 -22.16 -13.05
N LEU A 154 -13.50 -21.86 -12.36
CA LEU A 154 -14.00 -20.49 -12.18
C LEU A 154 -13.07 -19.64 -11.31
N GLU A 155 -12.50 -20.22 -10.25
CA GLU A 155 -11.57 -19.53 -9.36
C GLU A 155 -10.22 -19.28 -10.05
N ARG A 156 -9.75 -20.22 -10.89
CA ARG A 156 -8.61 -19.98 -11.79
C ARG A 156 -8.89 -18.84 -12.76
N ALA A 157 -10.06 -18.79 -13.40
CA ALA A 157 -10.41 -17.72 -14.32
C ALA A 157 -10.48 -16.35 -13.61
N ASN A 158 -11.03 -16.29 -12.40
CA ASN A 158 -11.02 -15.10 -11.57
C ASN A 158 -9.60 -14.69 -11.16
N LEU A 159 -8.75 -15.65 -10.77
CA LEU A 159 -7.35 -15.39 -10.43
C LEU A 159 -6.58 -14.82 -11.63
N PHE A 160 -6.71 -15.43 -12.82
CA PHE A 160 -6.14 -14.88 -14.06
C PHE A 160 -6.67 -13.48 -14.38
N SER A 161 -7.97 -13.25 -14.20
CA SER A 161 -8.59 -11.93 -14.39
C SER A 161 -8.03 -10.89 -13.41
N THR A 162 -7.94 -11.21 -12.12
CA THR A 162 -7.37 -10.31 -11.10
C THR A 162 -5.88 -10.03 -11.33
N HIS A 163 -5.08 -11.04 -11.70
CA HIS A 163 -3.68 -10.81 -12.05
C HIS A 163 -3.52 -9.96 -13.31
N ALA A 164 -4.36 -10.17 -14.33
CA ALA A 164 -4.36 -9.32 -15.52
C ALA A 164 -4.74 -7.88 -15.17
N LEU A 165 -5.80 -7.67 -14.38
CA LEU A 165 -6.22 -6.34 -13.92
C LEU A 165 -5.16 -5.66 -13.05
N ASN A 166 -4.53 -6.38 -12.14
CA ASN A 166 -3.42 -5.87 -11.31
C ASN A 166 -2.22 -5.49 -12.17
N LEU A 167 -1.87 -6.28 -13.18
CA LEU A 167 -0.82 -5.96 -14.14
C LEU A 167 -1.16 -4.71 -14.97
N PHE A 168 -2.41 -4.55 -15.40
CA PHE A 168 -2.90 -3.33 -16.05
C PHE A 168 -2.87 -2.12 -15.11
N ALA A 169 -3.07 -2.32 -13.81
CA ALA A 169 -2.93 -1.30 -12.77
C ALA A 169 -1.46 -1.06 -12.36
N GLY A 170 -0.49 -1.76 -12.96
CA GLY A 170 0.92 -1.61 -12.66
C GLY A 170 1.38 -2.23 -11.34
N ILE A 171 0.63 -3.21 -10.82
CA ILE A 171 0.97 -4.01 -9.63
C ILE A 171 1.57 -5.35 -10.05
N ALA A 172 2.68 -5.75 -9.42
CA ALA A 172 3.34 -7.01 -9.70
C ALA A 172 2.44 -8.20 -9.29
N PRO A 173 2.32 -9.25 -10.13
CA PRO A 173 1.55 -10.44 -9.79
C PRO A 173 1.98 -11.04 -8.46
N GLY A 174 1.02 -11.45 -7.64
CA GLY A 174 1.28 -12.08 -6.34
C GLY A 174 1.56 -11.09 -5.21
N THR A 175 1.62 -9.80 -5.50
CA THR A 175 1.86 -8.71 -4.54
C THR A 175 0.67 -7.76 -4.47
N LYS A 176 0.63 -6.91 -3.43
CA LYS A 176 -0.34 -5.83 -3.30
C LYS A 176 0.32 -4.45 -3.24
N TRP A 177 1.56 -4.37 -2.80
CA TRP A 177 2.34 -3.15 -2.58
C TRP A 177 3.36 -2.86 -3.68
N CYS A 178 3.70 -3.84 -4.52
CA CYS A 178 4.74 -3.64 -5.53
C CYS A 178 4.18 -3.08 -6.84
N GLY A 179 4.25 -1.76 -7.04
CA GLY A 179 3.81 -1.18 -8.31
C GLY A 179 3.84 0.34 -8.41
N THR A 180 3.06 0.87 -9.35
CA THR A 180 2.79 2.33 -9.43
C THR A 180 1.76 2.71 -8.37
N GLY A 181 2.20 2.70 -7.11
CA GLY A 181 1.32 2.65 -5.95
C GLY A 181 0.98 1.20 -5.60
N ASP A 182 -0.14 1.02 -4.91
CA ASP A 182 -0.53 -0.27 -4.35
C ASP A 182 -2.06 -0.45 -4.34
N VAL A 183 -2.48 -1.69 -4.10
CA VAL A 183 -3.89 -2.10 -3.97
C VAL A 183 -4.19 -2.69 -2.58
N ALA A 184 -3.30 -2.47 -1.60
CA ALA A 184 -3.45 -3.00 -0.27
C ALA A 184 -4.48 -2.22 0.55
N GLU A 185 -5.36 -2.92 1.27
CA GLU A 185 -6.40 -2.28 2.07
C GLU A 185 -5.87 -1.69 3.39
N ASN A 186 -4.88 -2.35 3.99
CA ASN A 186 -4.27 -2.00 5.28
C ASN A 186 -2.82 -2.51 5.36
N TYR A 187 -2.09 -2.12 6.41
CA TYR A 187 -0.68 -2.47 6.61
C TYR A 187 -0.40 -3.97 6.49
N HIS A 188 -1.27 -4.82 7.04
CA HIS A 188 -1.11 -6.28 7.06
C HIS A 188 -1.62 -6.97 5.79
N ASP A 189 -2.20 -6.22 4.85
CA ASP A 189 -2.77 -6.76 3.61
C ASP A 189 -1.68 -7.02 2.58
N LEU A 190 -1.02 -8.17 2.71
CA LEU A 190 0.00 -8.65 1.80
C LEU A 190 -0.61 -9.61 0.76
N GLY A 191 0.07 -9.76 -0.36
CA GLY A 191 -0.16 -10.78 -1.38
C GLY A 191 0.48 -12.12 -1.02
N ILE A 192 0.35 -13.10 -1.92
CA ILE A 192 0.90 -14.45 -1.74
C ILE A 192 2.43 -14.44 -1.66
N ASP A 193 3.09 -13.53 -2.39
CA ASP A 193 4.53 -13.35 -2.36
C ASP A 193 4.93 -12.36 -1.25
N ALA A 194 4.51 -12.67 -0.01
CA ALA A 194 4.55 -11.77 1.13
C ALA A 194 5.96 -11.21 1.45
N GLU A 195 7.03 -11.99 1.21
CA GLU A 195 8.41 -11.53 1.44
C GLU A 195 8.77 -10.34 0.54
N VAL A 196 8.48 -10.43 -0.76
CA VAL A 196 8.70 -9.34 -1.72
C VAL A 196 7.73 -8.19 -1.45
N ASP A 197 6.49 -8.53 -1.09
CA ASP A 197 5.46 -7.54 -0.86
C ASP A 197 5.75 -6.65 0.38
N ARG A 198 6.36 -7.22 1.44
CA ARG A 198 6.85 -6.48 2.61
C ARG A 198 7.90 -5.42 2.25
N CYS A 199 8.79 -5.75 1.31
CA CYS A 199 9.79 -4.81 0.81
C CYS A 199 9.14 -3.59 0.13
N CYS A 200 8.15 -3.84 -0.72
CA CYS A 200 7.42 -2.78 -1.39
C CYS A 200 6.57 -1.97 -0.42
N ARG A 201 5.94 -2.61 0.57
CA ARG A 201 5.24 -1.93 1.67
C ARG A 201 6.16 -0.97 2.44
N THR A 202 7.37 -1.40 2.77
CA THR A 202 8.34 -0.55 3.49
C THR A 202 8.76 0.65 2.66
N HIS A 203 8.97 0.46 1.35
CA HIS A 203 9.24 1.56 0.44
C HIS A 203 8.07 2.55 0.38
N ASP A 204 6.85 2.02 0.20
CA ASP A 204 5.66 2.84 0.04
C ASP A 204 5.28 3.57 1.34
N LEU A 205 5.52 3.00 2.51
CA LEU A 205 5.21 3.64 3.79
C LEU A 205 6.32 4.53 4.33
N CYS A 206 7.35 4.85 3.54
CA CYS A 206 8.43 5.72 3.98
C CYS A 206 7.89 7.04 4.56
N PRO A 207 8.30 7.46 5.78
CA PRO A 207 7.79 8.65 6.43
C PRO A 207 8.08 9.96 5.67
N VAL A 208 9.09 9.95 4.81
CA VAL A 208 9.54 11.12 4.03
C VAL A 208 9.80 10.68 2.61
N LYS A 209 8.86 10.97 1.71
CA LYS A 209 8.91 10.69 0.28
C LYS A 209 8.27 11.79 -0.57
N ILE A 210 8.70 11.86 -1.82
CA ILE A 210 8.14 12.72 -2.87
C ILE A 210 7.59 11.81 -3.97
N ARG A 211 6.26 11.77 -4.12
CA ARG A 211 5.62 10.99 -5.19
C ARG A 211 6.07 11.48 -6.59
N SER A 212 5.93 10.60 -7.57
CA SER A 212 6.15 10.88 -8.99
C SER A 212 5.46 12.18 -9.43
N HIS A 213 6.19 13.05 -10.12
CA HIS A 213 5.69 14.36 -10.59
C HIS A 213 5.02 15.22 -9.50
N ARG A 214 5.52 15.14 -8.26
CA ARG A 214 5.10 16.01 -7.16
C ARG A 214 6.28 16.83 -6.64
N SER A 215 5.94 17.92 -5.96
CA SER A 215 6.89 18.78 -5.27
C SER A 215 6.62 18.75 -3.78
N ARG A 216 7.67 18.59 -2.97
CA ARG A 216 7.64 18.64 -1.51
C ARG A 216 9.03 19.02 -1.00
N TYR A 217 9.13 19.64 0.17
CA TYR A 217 10.41 20.10 0.75
C TYR A 217 11.22 21.01 -0.19
N ASN A 218 10.54 21.81 -1.02
CA ASN A 218 11.15 22.63 -2.07
C ASN A 218 11.94 21.84 -3.13
N LEU A 219 11.67 20.54 -3.26
CA LEU A 219 12.22 19.64 -4.27
C LEU A 219 11.10 19.13 -5.17
N THR A 220 11.40 18.91 -6.44
CA THR A 220 10.45 18.33 -7.40
C THR A 220 10.97 17.00 -7.90
N ASN A 221 10.15 15.96 -7.78
CA ASN A 221 10.46 14.66 -8.34
C ASN A 221 9.97 14.57 -9.80
N TYR A 222 10.88 14.73 -10.75
CA TYR A 222 10.57 14.60 -12.19
C TYR A 222 10.54 13.15 -12.70
N SER A 223 10.87 12.17 -11.84
CA SER A 223 10.88 10.76 -12.20
C SER A 223 9.46 10.17 -12.15
N LEU A 224 9.26 9.05 -12.85
CA LEU A 224 7.98 8.34 -12.92
C LEU A 224 7.65 7.54 -11.63
N TYR A 225 8.58 7.45 -10.69
CA TYR A 225 8.48 6.71 -9.43
C TYR A 225 8.75 7.61 -8.23
N SER A 226 8.26 7.22 -7.06
CA SER A 226 8.45 7.93 -5.79
C SER A 226 9.93 7.93 -5.35
N LYS A 227 10.39 9.01 -4.69
CA LYS A 227 11.74 9.15 -4.13
C LYS A 227 11.69 9.43 -2.65
#